data_AF-A0A1H8WIR4-F1
#
_entry.id   AF-A0A1H8WIR4-F1
#
_cell.length_a   1.000
_cell.length_b   1.000
_cell.length_c   1.000
_cell.angle_alpha   90.00
_cell.angle_beta   90.00
_cell.angle_gamma   90.00
#
_symmetry.space_group_name_H-M   'P 1'
#
loop_
_entity.id
_entity.type
_entity.pdbx_description
1 polymer ?
#
loop_
_entity_poly.entity_id
_entity_poly.type
_entity_poly.pdbx_seq_one_letter_code
_entity_poly.pdbx_strand_id
1 'polypeptide(L)'
;MPSTTLELVRLRASQINGCSLCVEMHARDLRKAGEKDDRLFAVAAWREAPYFSDAERAALALTEAATRLPDRGDAVPDDVWNEAVKHYDEKALADLILNIALINFWNRVNVTIRQVSGALPKAA
;
A
#
# COMPACT_ATOMS: atom_id res chain seq x y z
N MET A 1 4.67 4.29 13.07
CA MET A 1 3.62 3.40 12.50
C MET A 1 4.16 1.97 12.40
N PRO A 2 3.33 0.91 12.57
CA PRO A 2 3.78 -0.48 12.43
C PRO A 2 4.31 -0.80 11.03
N SER A 3 5.36 -1.64 10.95
CA SER A 3 5.93 -2.09 9.67
C SER A 3 4.92 -2.84 8.81
N THR A 4 4.03 -3.63 9.42
CA THR A 4 2.91 -4.29 8.74
C THR A 4 2.05 -3.29 7.96
N THR A 5 1.68 -2.16 8.56
CA THR A 5 0.84 -1.15 7.88
C THR A 5 1.55 -0.59 6.65
N LEU A 6 2.86 -0.36 6.75
CA LEU A 6 3.68 0.08 5.61
C LEU A 6 3.70 -0.95 4.48
N GLU A 7 3.79 -2.24 4.80
CA GLU A 7 3.73 -3.29 3.78
C GLU A 7 2.33 -3.44 3.17
N LEU A 8 1.26 -3.25 3.95
CA LEU A 8 -0.11 -3.25 3.44
C LEU A 8 -0.33 -2.13 2.41
N VAL A 9 0.14 -0.91 2.69
CA VAL A 9 0.00 0.20 1.73
C VAL A 9 0.85 -0.01 0.49
N ARG A 10 2.05 -0.59 0.63
CA ARG A 10 2.92 -0.92 -0.50
C ARG A 10 2.28 -1.98 -1.40
N LEU A 11 1.71 -3.03 -0.80
CA LEU A 11 0.94 -4.05 -1.51
C LEU A 11 -0.27 -3.44 -2.22
N ARG A 12 -1.05 -2.59 -1.53
CA ARG A 12 -2.26 -1.99 -2.10
C ARG A 12 -1.95 -1.05 -3.27
N ALA A 13 -0.97 -0.16 -3.13
CA ALA A 13 -0.54 0.72 -4.23
C ALA A 13 -0.06 -0.10 -5.44
N SER A 14 0.69 -1.18 -5.20
CA SER A 14 1.19 -2.07 -6.25
C SER A 14 0.07 -2.80 -7.00
N GLN A 15 -1.00 -3.19 -6.29
CA GLN A 15 -2.19 -3.79 -6.92
C GLN A 15 -2.92 -2.79 -7.83
N ILE A 16 -3.05 -1.53 -7.40
CA ILE A 16 -3.68 -0.47 -8.20
C ILE A 16 -2.87 -0.19 -9.47
N ASN A 17 -1.54 -0.13 -9.33
CA ASN A 17 -0.64 0.19 -10.44
C ASN A 17 -0.30 -1.02 -11.33
N GLY A 18 -0.74 -2.23 -10.99
CA GLY A 18 -0.46 -3.45 -11.78
C GLY A 18 1.01 -3.91 -11.77
N CYS A 19 1.82 -3.54 -10.76
CA CYS A 19 3.20 -4.02 -10.65
C CYS A 19 3.24 -5.47 -10.10
N SER A 20 3.19 -6.49 -10.96
CA SER A 20 3.18 -7.90 -10.55
C SER A 20 4.34 -8.28 -9.62
N LEU A 21 5.56 -7.84 -9.93
CA LEU A 21 6.72 -8.04 -9.07
C LEU A 21 6.52 -7.46 -7.68
N CYS A 22 6.08 -6.20 -7.61
CA CYS A 22 5.91 -5.49 -6.35
C CYS A 22 4.80 -6.12 -5.50
N VAL A 23 3.71 -6.56 -6.14
CA VAL A 23 2.64 -7.32 -5.49
C VAL A 23 3.18 -8.61 -4.87
N GLU A 24 3.95 -9.40 -5.63
CA GLU A 24 4.56 -10.62 -5.10
C GLU A 24 5.51 -10.34 -3.93
N MET A 25 6.40 -9.36 -4.09
CA MET A 25 7.41 -9.00 -3.08
C MET A 25 6.77 -8.59 -1.75
N HIS A 26 5.85 -7.63 -1.78
CA HIS A 26 5.22 -7.13 -0.55
C HIS A 26 4.28 -8.17 0.09
N ALA A 27 3.62 -9.02 -0.71
CA ALA A 27 2.85 -10.14 -0.17
C ALA A 27 3.75 -11.17 0.55
N ARG A 28 4.93 -11.47 -0.02
CA ARG A 28 5.93 -12.35 0.63
C ARG A 28 6.49 -11.73 1.90
N ASP A 29 6.75 -10.43 1.92
CA ASP A 29 7.30 -9.74 3.09
C ASP A 29 6.28 -9.65 4.23
N LEU A 30 5.00 -9.39 3.94
CA LEU A 30 3.93 -9.52 4.93
C LEU A 30 3.84 -10.95 5.50
N ARG A 31 3.93 -11.97 4.64
CA ARG A 31 3.90 -13.37 5.08
C ARG A 31 5.10 -13.71 5.99
N LYS A 32 6.30 -13.22 5.66
CA LYS A 32 7.50 -13.37 6.52
C LYS A 32 7.35 -12.64 7.85
N ALA A 33 6.61 -11.52 7.87
CA ALA A 33 6.28 -10.78 9.09
C ALA A 33 5.18 -11.44 9.94
N GLY A 34 4.64 -12.61 9.52
CA GLY A 34 3.66 -13.36 10.29
C GLY A 34 2.20 -13.00 10.00
N GLU A 35 1.93 -12.22 8.95
CA GLU A 35 0.56 -11.88 8.56
C GLU A 35 -0.24 -13.07 8.04
N LYS A 36 -1.54 -13.04 8.32
CA LYS A 36 -2.47 -14.10 7.90
C LYS A 36 -2.86 -13.97 6.43
N ASP A 37 -3.04 -15.11 5.78
CA ASP A 37 -3.49 -15.18 4.38
C ASP A 37 -4.80 -14.42 4.15
N ASP A 38 -5.74 -14.46 5.10
CA ASP A 38 -7.00 -13.72 5.02
C ASP A 38 -6.78 -12.21 4.77
N ARG A 39 -5.78 -11.61 5.41
CA ARG A 39 -5.44 -10.19 5.23
C ARG A 39 -4.78 -9.94 3.88
N LEU A 40 -3.90 -10.84 3.43
CA LEU A 40 -3.26 -10.75 2.11
C LEU A 40 -4.28 -10.82 0.97
N PHE A 41 -5.27 -11.71 1.10
CA PHE A 41 -6.33 -11.86 0.11
C PHE A 41 -7.32 -10.70 0.15
N ALA A 42 -7.65 -10.21 1.34
CA ALA A 42 -8.67 -9.18 1.51
C ALA A 42 -8.18 -7.74 1.24
N VAL A 43 -6.87 -7.46 1.27
CA VAL A 43 -6.38 -6.07 1.17
C VAL A 43 -6.80 -5.37 -0.12
N ALA A 44 -6.99 -6.10 -1.22
CA ALA A 44 -7.47 -5.52 -2.47
C ALA A 44 -8.93 -5.01 -2.39
N ALA A 45 -9.69 -5.54 -1.43
CA ALA A 45 -11.10 -5.26 -1.16
C ALA A 45 -11.32 -4.86 0.32
N TRP A 46 -10.35 -4.13 0.90
CA TRP A 46 -10.26 -3.88 2.34
C TRP A 46 -11.46 -3.15 2.96
N ARG A 47 -12.22 -2.36 2.18
CA ARG A 47 -13.31 -1.49 2.68
C ARG A 47 -14.43 -2.23 3.39
N GLU A 48 -14.71 -3.46 2.96
CA GLU A 48 -15.75 -4.32 3.54
C GLU A 48 -15.15 -5.46 4.37
N ALA A 49 -13.83 -5.65 4.31
CA ALA A 49 -13.15 -6.69 5.06
C ALA A 49 -13.07 -6.34 6.56
N PRO A 50 -13.35 -7.30 7.46
CA PRO A 50 -13.31 -7.09 8.91
C PRO A 50 -11.90 -7.19 9.50
N TYR A 51 -10.88 -7.41 8.67
CA TYR A 51 -9.54 -7.78 9.15
C TYR A 51 -8.62 -6.59 9.44
N PHE A 52 -9.02 -5.37 9.11
CA PHE A 52 -8.18 -4.16 9.19
C PHE A 52 -8.69 -3.21 10.27
N SER A 53 -7.77 -2.70 11.09
CA SER A 53 -8.09 -1.67 12.10
C SER A 53 -8.43 -0.33 11.45
N ASP A 54 -9.05 0.57 12.20
CA ASP A 54 -9.41 1.91 11.70
C ASP A 54 -8.18 2.70 11.23
N ALA A 55 -7.05 2.58 11.94
CA ALA A 55 -5.79 3.16 11.52
C ALA A 55 -5.32 2.61 10.16
N GLU A 56 -5.32 1.28 9.99
CA GLU A 56 -4.94 0.64 8.72
C GLU A 56 -5.89 1.04 7.58
N ARG A 57 -7.19 1.14 7.85
CA ARG A 57 -8.20 1.62 6.91
C ARG A 57 -7.93 3.06 6.48
N ALA A 58 -7.56 3.94 7.41
CA ALA A 58 -7.18 5.31 7.10
C ALA A 58 -5.91 5.36 6.22
N ALA A 59 -4.89 4.56 6.55
CA ALA A 59 -3.68 4.46 5.73
C ALA A 59 -3.95 3.91 4.32
N LEU A 60 -4.80 2.89 4.19
CA LEU A 60 -5.22 2.33 2.90
C LEU A 60 -6.05 3.32 2.08
N ALA A 61 -6.94 4.09 2.71
CA ALA A 61 -7.71 5.14 2.05
C ALA A 61 -6.81 6.26 1.49
N LEU A 62 -5.87 6.75 2.30
CA LEU A 62 -4.88 7.74 1.88
C LEU A 62 -4.00 7.20 0.74
N THR A 63 -3.61 5.91 0.83
CA THR A 63 -2.83 5.23 -0.22
C THR A 63 -3.57 5.17 -1.55
N GLU A 64 -4.86 4.83 -1.54
CA GLU A 64 -5.68 4.80 -2.76
C GLU A 64 -5.81 6.19 -3.38
N ALA A 65 -6.08 7.21 -2.57
CA ALA A 65 -6.21 8.60 -3.02
C ALA A 65 -4.89 9.12 -3.62
N ALA A 66 -3.79 9.00 -2.89
CA ALA A 66 -2.47 9.48 -3.31
C ALA A 66 -1.82 8.64 -4.43
N THR A 67 -2.28 7.41 -4.67
CA THR A 67 -1.86 6.61 -5.83
C THR A 67 -2.59 7.04 -7.10
N ARG A 68 -3.86 7.45 -6.98
CA ARG A 68 -4.76 7.79 -8.08
C ARG A 68 -4.93 9.30 -8.27
N LEU A 69 -3.88 10.08 -8.02
CA LEU A 69 -3.92 11.56 -8.12
C LEU A 69 -4.54 12.07 -9.42
N PRO A 70 -4.25 11.51 -10.62
CA PRO A 70 -4.79 12.02 -11.88
C PRO A 70 -6.28 11.73 -12.08
N ASP A 71 -6.87 10.82 -11.32
CA ASP A 71 -8.24 10.35 -11.54
C ASP A 71 -9.30 11.31 -10.98
N ARG A 72 -8.89 12.31 -10.18
CA ARG A 72 -9.80 13.17 -9.39
C ARG A 72 -9.35 14.63 -9.45
N GLY A 73 -10.33 15.55 -9.45
CA GLY A 73 -10.05 16.99 -9.32
C GLY A 73 -9.62 17.37 -7.91
N ASP A 74 -10.14 16.67 -6.89
CA ASP A 74 -9.69 16.72 -5.50
C ASP A 74 -8.98 15.41 -5.16
N ALA A 75 -7.66 15.40 -5.35
CA ALA A 75 -6.87 14.18 -5.39
C ALA A 75 -6.75 13.49 -4.02
N VAL A 76 -6.73 14.26 -2.94
CA VAL A 76 -6.74 13.77 -1.55
C VAL A 76 -7.77 14.60 -0.78
N PRO A 77 -9.05 14.16 -0.76
CA PRO A 77 -10.10 14.90 -0.08
C PRO A 77 -9.84 15.09 1.42
N ASP A 78 -10.36 16.19 1.98
CA ASP A 78 -10.18 16.56 3.38
C ASP A 78 -10.66 15.46 4.35
N ASP A 79 -11.71 14.72 4.02
CA ASP A 79 -12.20 13.62 4.87
C ASP A 79 -11.20 12.46 4.96
N VAL A 80 -10.53 12.12 3.85
CA VAL A 80 -9.44 11.12 3.81
C VAL A 80 -8.25 11.59 4.63
N TRP A 81 -7.84 12.86 4.48
CA TRP A 81 -6.73 13.43 5.25
C TRP A 81 -7.05 13.49 6.75
N ASN A 82 -8.21 14.05 7.10
CA ASN A 82 -8.63 14.22 8.49
C ASN A 82 -8.82 12.88 9.19
N GLU A 83 -9.25 11.84 8.48
CA GLU A 83 -9.30 10.49 9.06
C GLU A 83 -7.89 9.96 9.37
N ALA A 84 -6.91 10.12 8.47
CA ALA A 84 -5.53 9.70 8.73
C ALA A 84 -4.91 10.43 9.94
N VAL A 85 -5.18 11.73 10.09
CA VAL A 85 -4.70 12.56 11.20
C VAL A 85 -5.22 12.09 12.57
N LYS A 86 -6.38 11.43 12.63
CA LYS A 86 -6.89 10.87 13.90
C LYS A 86 -6.04 9.70 14.41
N HIS A 87 -5.35 8.99 13.53
CA HIS A 87 -4.64 7.74 13.85
C HIS A 87 -3.12 7.89 13.87
N TYR A 88 -2.58 8.93 13.22
CA TYR A 88 -1.16 9.10 13.00
C TYR A 88 -0.70 10.51 13.36
N ASP A 89 0.38 10.60 14.14
CA ASP A 89 1.07 11.87 14.38
C ASP A 89 1.79 12.37 13.11
N GLU A 90 2.29 13.61 13.16
CA GLU A 90 2.97 14.25 12.03
C GLU A 90 4.10 13.41 11.45
N LYS A 91 4.92 12.79 12.31
CA LYS A 91 6.04 11.95 11.89
C LYS A 91 5.54 10.69 11.18
N ALA A 92 4.55 10.02 11.75
CA ALA A 92 3.97 8.82 11.16
C ALA A 92 3.25 9.12 9.83
N LEU A 93 2.60 10.28 9.70
CA LEU A 93 2.02 10.74 8.44
C LEU A 93 3.09 11.03 7.38
N ALA A 94 4.17 11.72 7.76
CA ALA A 94 5.28 11.98 6.84
C ALA A 94 5.90 10.66 6.34
N ASP A 95 6.12 9.71 7.24
CA ASP A 95 6.59 8.36 6.90
C ASP A 95 5.62 7.65 5.95
N LEU A 96 4.31 7.71 6.21
CA LEU A 96 3.28 7.11 5.36
C LEU A 96 3.29 7.70 3.94
N ILE A 97 3.29 9.02 3.82
CA ILE A 97 3.29 9.74 2.53
C ILE A 97 4.55 9.37 1.74
N LEU A 98 5.72 9.40 2.39
CA LEU A 98 6.97 9.05 1.74
C LEU A 98 6.95 7.61 1.22
N ASN A 99 6.40 6.67 2.00
CA ASN A 99 6.27 5.28 1.57
C ASN A 99 5.31 5.10 0.40
N ILE A 100 4.18 5.82 0.38
CA ILE A 100 3.24 5.82 -0.75
C ILE A 100 3.92 6.37 -2.01
N ALA A 101 4.70 7.46 -1.89
CA ALA A 101 5.44 8.04 -2.99
C ALA A 101 6.52 7.08 -3.52
N LEU A 102 7.30 6.45 -2.64
CA LEU A 102 8.37 5.52 -2.99
C LEU A 102 7.82 4.26 -3.68
N ILE A 103 6.72 3.67 -3.21
CA ILE A 103 6.16 2.51 -3.90
C ILE A 103 5.58 2.89 -5.26
N ASN A 104 4.99 4.08 -5.39
CA ASN A 104 4.53 4.61 -6.66
C ASN A 104 5.68 4.84 -7.65
N PHE A 105 6.85 5.27 -7.17
CA PHE A 105 8.07 5.34 -7.97
C PHE A 105 8.51 3.94 -8.45
N TRP A 106 8.63 2.96 -7.54
CA TRP A 106 9.05 1.61 -7.89
C TRP A 106 8.09 0.90 -8.85
N ASN A 107 6.78 1.09 -8.65
CA ASN A 107 5.77 0.57 -9.57
C ASN A 107 5.99 1.13 -10.98
N ARG A 108 6.22 2.45 -11.12
CA ARG A 108 6.47 3.09 -12.42
C ARG A 108 7.73 2.53 -13.09
N VAL A 109 8.83 2.39 -12.36
CA VAL A 109 10.08 1.80 -12.87
C VAL A 109 9.83 0.38 -13.38
N ASN A 110 9.32 -0.50 -12.51
CA ASN A 110 9.21 -1.94 -12.79
C ASN A 110 8.19 -2.26 -13.88
N VAL A 111 7.05 -1.56 -13.88
CA VAL A 111 6.03 -1.72 -14.94
C VAL A 111 6.58 -1.26 -16.29
N THR A 112 7.29 -0.13 -16.34
CA THR A 112 7.84 0.42 -17.60
C THR A 112 8.84 -0.54 -18.25
N ILE A 113 9.69 -1.19 -17.44
CA ILE A 113 10.67 -2.17 -17.93
C ILE A 113 10.12 -3.61 -18.03
N ARG A 114 8.82 -3.80 -17.78
CA ARG A 114 8.13 -5.10 -17.81
C ARG A 114 8.77 -6.15 -16.90
N GLN A 115 9.23 -5.74 -15.72
CA GLN A 115 9.73 -6.68 -14.72
C GLN A 115 8.56 -7.48 -14.14
N VAL A 116 8.60 -8.81 -14.29
CA VAL A 116 7.53 -9.71 -13.88
C VAL A 116 7.85 -10.43 -12.58
N SER A 117 6.80 -10.76 -11.82
CA SER A 117 6.88 -11.69 -10.69
C SER A 117 7.57 -13.02 -11.09
N GLY A 118 8.35 -13.59 -10.19
CA GLY A 118 9.10 -14.83 -10.44
C GLY A 118 10.36 -14.70 -11.31
N ALA A 119 10.66 -13.52 -11.88
CA ALA A 119 11.88 -13.29 -12.66
C ALA A 119 13.13 -13.04 -11.79
N LEU A 120 12.95 -12.61 -10.53
CA LEU A 120 14.06 -12.49 -9.59
C LEU A 120 14.49 -13.88 -9.11
N PRO A 121 15.80 -14.17 -9.01
CA PRO A 121 16.27 -15.40 -8.40
C PRO A 121 15.65 -15.55 -7.01
N LYS A 122 15.20 -16.76 -6.67
CA LYS A 122 14.83 -17.06 -5.28
C LYS A 122 16.07 -16.77 -4.43
N ALA A 123 15.94 -15.91 -3.42
CA ALA A 123 16.99 -15.76 -2.42
C ALA A 123 17.30 -17.16 -1.88
N ALA A 124 18.57 -17.56 -1.99
CA ALA A 124 19.08 -18.85 -1.55
C ALA A 124 18.94 -19.03 -0.04
#